data_AF-A0A970IZX1-F1
#
_entry.id   AF-A0A970IZX1-F1
#
_cell.length_a   1.000
_cell.length_b   1.000
_cell.length_c   1.000
_cell.angle_alpha   90.00
_cell.angle_beta   90.00
_cell.angle_gamma   90.00
#
_symmetry.space_group_name_H-M   'P 1'
#
loop_
_entity.id
_entity.type
_entity.pdbx_description
1 polymer ?
#
loop_
_entity_poly.entity_id
_entity_poly.type
_entity_poly.pdbx_seq_one_letter_code
_entity_poly.pdbx_strand_id
1 'polypeptide(L)'
;MGIRFKNYCMFTDFEKVYEFFRSNYVPYLNNGHWAAATWEYSQGLPWFDFVRHYKIGLWLDNDVIVGLCTYEARPGEAFIFTANGYEYLKAELLEYAEKNLYSINEDGKKFCRLELLQLSLIFKKY
;
A
#
# COMPACT_ATOMS: atom_id res chain seq x y z
N MET A 1 5.32 21.55 7.39
CA MET A 1 5.95 20.41 6.68
C MET A 1 4.88 19.69 5.89
N GLY A 2 5.23 19.10 4.75
CA GLY A 2 4.30 18.41 3.86
C GLY A 2 4.70 16.94 3.66
N ILE A 3 3.75 16.15 3.20
CA ILE A 3 3.95 14.73 2.89
C ILE A 3 4.86 14.60 1.67
N ARG A 4 5.91 13.79 1.78
CA ARG A 4 6.82 13.47 0.69
C ARG A 4 6.52 12.08 0.14
N PHE A 5 6.36 11.99 -1.17
CA PHE A 5 6.23 10.72 -1.87
C PHE A 5 7.61 10.19 -2.32
N LYS A 6 7.80 8.87 -2.25
CA LYS A 6 8.86 8.14 -2.98
C LYS A 6 8.43 6.73 -3.32
N ASN A 7 9.14 6.13 -4.27
CA ASN A 7 9.03 4.72 -4.58
C ASN A 7 9.89 3.86 -3.64
N TYR A 8 9.42 2.65 -3.36
CA TYR A 8 10.08 1.67 -2.51
C TYR A 8 11.40 1.17 -3.12
N CYS A 9 12.46 1.18 -2.31
CA CYS A 9 13.71 0.52 -2.62
C CYS A 9 13.94 -0.63 -1.63
N MET A 10 13.97 -1.86 -2.13
CA MET A 10 14.04 -3.07 -1.33
C MET A 10 15.18 -3.08 -0.30
N PHE A 11 16.37 -2.66 -0.71
CA PHE A 11 17.55 -2.69 0.16
C PHE A 11 17.59 -1.60 1.23
N THR A 12 16.75 -0.55 1.13
CA THR A 12 16.81 0.59 2.06
C THR A 12 15.52 0.83 2.83
N ASP A 13 14.38 0.34 2.33
CA ASP A 13 13.06 0.67 2.87
C ASP A 13 12.35 -0.54 3.49
N PHE A 14 12.84 -1.77 3.32
CA PHE A 14 12.21 -2.98 3.85
C PHE A 14 11.88 -2.84 5.35
N GLU A 15 12.88 -2.46 6.14
CA GLU A 15 12.74 -2.29 7.59
C GLU A 15 11.77 -1.16 7.95
N LYS A 16 11.72 -0.09 7.14
CA LYS A 16 10.80 1.03 7.38
C LYS A 16 9.35 0.61 7.16
N VAL A 17 9.09 -0.23 6.16
CA VAL A 17 7.75 -0.76 5.90
C VAL A 17 7.36 -1.78 6.98
N TYR A 18 8.31 -2.61 7.43
CA TYR A 18 8.10 -3.48 8.58
C TYR A 18 7.68 -2.69 9.83
N GLU A 19 8.44 -1.65 10.17
CA GLU A 19 8.17 -0.76 11.31
C GLU A 19 6.85 0.00 11.17
N PHE A 20 6.46 0.37 9.95
CA PHE A 20 5.15 0.94 9.66
C PHE A 20 4.01 -0.01 10.06
N PHE A 21 4.07 -1.26 9.63
CA PHE A 21 3.05 -2.26 10.00
C PHE A 21 3.08 -2.58 11.49
N ARG A 22 4.27 -2.66 12.09
CA ARG A 22 4.43 -2.91 13.53
C ARG A 22 3.84 -1.79 14.38
N SER A 23 4.08 -0.54 14.01
CA SER A 23 3.65 0.64 14.78
C SER A 23 2.16 0.95 14.62
N ASN A 24 1.55 0.54 13.50
CA ASN A 24 0.13 0.75 13.22
C ASN A 24 -0.72 -0.52 13.44
N TYR A 25 -0.15 -1.56 14.06
CA TYR A 25 -0.87 -2.78 14.38
C TYR A 25 -1.94 -2.53 15.44
N VAL A 26 -3.20 -2.88 15.15
CA VAL A 26 -4.30 -2.78 16.12
C VAL A 26 -4.85 -4.19 16.39
N PRO A 27 -4.61 -4.76 17.59
CA PRO A 27 -5.15 -6.06 17.97
C PRO A 27 -6.68 -6.10 17.78
N TYR A 28 -7.19 -7.20 17.23
CA TYR A 28 -8.63 -7.48 17.07
C TYR A 28 -9.42 -6.53 16.15
N LEU A 29 -8.77 -5.47 15.63
CA LEU A 29 -9.29 -4.61 14.56
C LEU A 29 -8.69 -4.97 13.18
N ASN A 30 -7.82 -5.97 13.12
CA ASN A 30 -6.94 -6.15 11.98
C ASN A 30 -7.69 -6.63 10.72
N ASN A 31 -7.97 -5.68 9.83
CA ASN A 31 -7.15 -5.43 8.64
C ASN A 31 -6.72 -6.64 7.78
N GLY A 32 -7.57 -7.66 7.63
CA GLY A 32 -7.27 -8.76 6.71
C GLY A 32 -5.89 -9.38 7.00
N HIS A 33 -5.30 -10.02 6.01
CA HIS A 33 -4.08 -10.81 6.20
C HIS A 33 -2.81 -9.99 6.50
N TRP A 34 -2.84 -8.66 6.64
CA TRP A 34 -1.65 -7.80 6.66
C TRP A 34 -1.18 -7.38 8.07
N ALA A 35 0.01 -7.85 8.43
CA ALA A 35 0.80 -7.42 9.58
C ALA A 35 2.29 -7.35 9.19
N ALA A 36 3.15 -6.96 10.13
CA ALA A 36 4.60 -6.90 9.90
C ALA A 36 5.15 -8.27 9.43
N ALA A 37 4.68 -9.37 10.01
CA ALA A 37 5.02 -10.73 9.58
C ALA A 37 4.54 -11.07 8.16
N THR A 38 3.38 -10.54 7.73
CA THR A 38 2.87 -10.73 6.36
C THR A 38 3.74 -10.00 5.35
N TRP A 39 4.21 -8.80 5.69
CA TRP A 39 5.18 -8.10 4.87
C TRP A 39 6.45 -8.93 4.70
N GLU A 40 7.07 -9.38 5.79
CA GLU A 40 8.26 -10.25 5.73
C GLU A 40 8.03 -11.50 4.89
N TYR A 41 6.93 -12.20 5.15
CA TYR A 41 6.52 -13.39 4.40
C TYR A 41 6.39 -13.09 2.91
N SER A 42 5.66 -12.02 2.53
CA SER A 42 5.42 -11.64 1.14
C SER A 42 6.71 -11.43 0.36
N GLN A 43 7.74 -10.83 0.99
CA GLN A 43 9.02 -10.54 0.36
C GLN A 43 9.89 -11.79 0.17
N GLY A 44 9.54 -12.92 0.81
CA GLY A 44 10.20 -14.21 0.64
C GLY A 44 9.53 -15.14 -0.39
N LEU A 45 8.39 -14.73 -0.95
CA LEU A 45 7.60 -15.59 -1.83
C LEU A 45 8.21 -15.68 -3.23
N PRO A 46 8.29 -16.89 -3.83
CA PRO A 46 8.79 -17.05 -5.21
C PRO A 46 8.01 -16.28 -6.27
N TRP A 47 6.75 -15.92 -5.97
CA TRP A 47 5.86 -15.21 -6.87
C TRP A 47 5.82 -13.70 -6.63
N PHE A 48 6.58 -13.17 -5.65
CA PHE A 48 6.74 -11.74 -5.49
C PHE A 48 7.47 -11.15 -6.70
N ASP A 49 6.89 -10.13 -7.31
CA ASP A 49 7.50 -9.44 -8.46
C ASP A 49 8.62 -8.51 -8.00
N PHE A 50 9.80 -9.09 -7.79
CA PHE A 50 11.03 -8.38 -7.44
C PHE A 50 11.49 -7.39 -8.52
N VAL A 51 11.06 -7.52 -9.77
CA VAL A 51 11.44 -6.59 -10.84
C VAL A 51 10.65 -5.29 -10.69
N ARG A 52 9.38 -5.39 -10.29
CA ARG A 52 8.45 -4.26 -10.22
C ARG A 52 8.27 -3.69 -8.81
N HIS A 53 9.10 -4.08 -7.85
CA HIS A 53 9.03 -3.60 -6.46
C HIS A 53 9.06 -2.06 -6.35
N TYR A 54 9.72 -1.38 -7.30
CA TYR A 54 9.78 0.08 -7.39
C TYR A 54 8.40 0.71 -7.62
N LYS A 55 7.37 -0.06 -7.99
CA LYS A 55 6.00 0.45 -8.10
C LYS A 55 5.27 0.57 -6.76
N ILE A 56 5.82 0.00 -5.69
CA ILE A 56 5.29 0.21 -4.33
C ILE A 56 5.53 1.68 -3.96
N GLY A 57 4.47 2.36 -3.52
CA GLY A 57 4.46 3.78 -3.19
C GLY A 57 4.52 4.02 -1.69
N LEU A 58 5.39 4.93 -1.26
CA LEU A 58 5.57 5.32 0.14
C LEU A 58 5.29 6.81 0.30
N TRP A 59 4.47 7.16 1.29
CA TRP A 59 4.19 8.53 1.71
C TRP A 59 4.82 8.74 3.08
N LEU A 60 5.68 9.75 3.18
CA LEU A 60 6.46 10.03 4.38
C LEU A 60 6.10 11.40 4.94
N ASP A 61 5.85 11.42 6.24
CA ASP A 61 5.91 12.65 7.02
C ASP A 61 7.29 12.72 7.67
N ASN A 62 8.14 13.61 7.15
CA ASN A 62 9.59 13.59 7.35
C ASN A 62 10.23 12.28 6.83
N ASP A 63 10.67 11.40 7.73
CA ASP A 63 11.26 10.08 7.41
C ASP A 63 10.43 8.90 7.93
N VAL A 64 9.25 9.17 8.48
CA VAL A 64 8.32 8.15 8.95
C VAL A 64 7.30 7.87 7.85
N ILE A 65 7.13 6.60 7.49
CA ILE A 65 6.08 6.18 6.56
C ILE A 65 4.72 6.36 7.25
N VAL A 66 3.83 7.10 6.61
CA VAL A 66 2.46 7.36 7.08
C VAL A 66 1.40 6.91 6.08
N GLY A 67 1.81 6.56 4.85
CA GLY A 67 0.98 5.92 3.84
C GLY A 67 1.79 4.94 2.99
N LEU A 68 1.16 3.85 2.59
CA LEU A 68 1.76 2.77 1.81
C LEU A 68 0.77 2.24 0.78
N CYS A 69 1.21 2.11 -0.47
CA CYS A 69 0.47 1.46 -1.55
C CYS A 69 1.32 0.31 -2.11
N THR A 70 0.85 -0.93 -1.98
CA THR A 70 1.65 -2.14 -2.25
C THR A 70 0.83 -3.26 -2.90
N TYR A 71 1.47 -4.38 -3.22
CA TYR A 71 0.88 -5.63 -3.70
C TYR A 71 1.53 -6.82 -2.97
N GLU A 72 0.84 -7.96 -2.86
CA GLU A 72 1.41 -9.16 -2.22
C GLU A 72 2.26 -9.99 -3.20
N ALA A 73 1.75 -10.19 -4.42
CA ALA A 73 2.42 -10.99 -5.45
C ALA A 73 2.94 -10.12 -6.60
N ARG A 74 2.03 -9.42 -7.28
CA ARG A 74 2.33 -8.64 -8.48
C ARG A 74 1.27 -7.57 -8.73
N PRO A 75 1.54 -6.55 -9.56
CA PRO A 75 0.52 -5.61 -10.03
C PRO A 75 -0.70 -6.31 -10.64
N GLY A 76 -1.87 -5.69 -10.51
CA GLY A 76 -3.20 -6.26 -10.78
C GLY A 76 -4.04 -6.43 -9.52
N GLU A 77 -3.36 -6.46 -8.38
CA GLU A 77 -3.90 -6.33 -7.03
C GLU A 77 -3.16 -5.20 -6.30
N ALA A 78 -3.87 -4.46 -5.46
CA ALA A 78 -3.31 -3.38 -4.68
C ALA A 78 -3.91 -3.33 -3.28
N PHE A 79 -3.06 -3.02 -2.31
CA PHE A 79 -3.39 -2.78 -0.92
C PHE A 79 -2.93 -1.38 -0.55
N ILE A 80 -3.78 -0.64 0.15
CA ILE A 80 -3.45 0.70 0.65
C ILE A 80 -3.59 0.77 2.16
N PHE A 81 -2.62 1.43 2.79
CA PHE A 81 -2.55 1.57 4.24
C PHE A 81 -2.21 3.01 4.60
N THR A 82 -2.80 3.50 5.69
CA THR A 82 -2.50 4.80 6.28
C THR A 82 -2.23 4.62 7.76
N ALA A 83 -1.30 5.40 8.31
CA ALA A 83 -1.17 5.54 9.75
C ALA A 83 -2.42 6.24 10.33
N ASN A 84 -2.69 6.03 11.61
CA ASN A 84 -3.81 6.69 12.29
C ASN A 84 -3.65 8.22 12.22
N GLY A 85 -4.70 8.92 11.79
CA GLY A 85 -4.70 10.38 11.58
C GLY A 85 -4.24 10.81 10.18
N TYR A 86 -3.86 9.86 9.31
CA TYR A 86 -3.47 10.11 7.92
C TYR A 86 -4.47 9.55 6.91
N GLU A 87 -5.71 9.27 7.33
CA GLU A 87 -6.76 8.67 6.47
C GLU A 87 -7.13 9.55 5.28
N TYR A 88 -6.88 10.86 5.36
CA TYR A 88 -7.08 11.79 4.25
C TYR A 88 -6.21 11.45 3.02
N LEU A 89 -5.13 10.68 3.19
CA LEU A 89 -4.29 10.20 2.10
C LEU A 89 -4.94 9.10 1.26
N LYS A 90 -5.99 8.42 1.74
CA LYS A 90 -6.60 7.26 1.04
C LYS A 90 -6.99 7.55 -0.41
N ALA A 91 -7.49 8.75 -0.70
CA ALA A 91 -7.84 9.15 -2.06
C ALA A 91 -6.61 9.21 -2.98
N GLU A 92 -5.50 9.75 -2.49
CA GLU A 92 -4.24 9.82 -3.23
C GLU A 92 -3.63 8.43 -3.43
N LEU A 93 -3.65 7.58 -2.39
CA LEU A 93 -3.17 6.19 -2.48
C LEU A 93 -3.97 5.37 -3.49
N LEU A 94 -5.30 5.57 -3.53
CA LEU A 94 -6.20 4.96 -4.51
C LEU A 94 -5.83 5.36 -5.94
N GLU A 95 -5.69 6.67 -6.21
CA GLU A 95 -5.28 7.15 -7.52
C GLU A 95 -3.90 6.61 -7.94
N TYR A 96 -2.98 6.51 -6.98
CA TYR A 96 -1.67 5.93 -7.23
C TYR A 96 -1.76 4.45 -7.63
N ALA A 97 -2.56 3.67 -6.90
CA ALA A 97 -2.80 2.25 -7.18
C ALA A 97 -3.34 2.04 -8.60
N GLU A 98 -4.34 2.83 -9.00
CA GLU A 98 -4.93 2.76 -10.34
C GLU A 98 -3.89 3.05 -11.43
N LYS A 99 -3.09 4.10 -11.25
CA LYS A 99 -2.10 4.55 -12.25
C LYS A 99 -0.89 3.63 -12.35
N ASN A 100 -0.46 3.00 -11.25
CA ASN A 100 0.83 2.33 -11.18
C ASN A 100 0.76 0.82 -10.94
N LEU A 101 -0.23 0.34 -10.19
CA LEU A 101 -0.38 -1.06 -9.79
C LEU A 101 -1.40 -1.83 -10.62
N TYR A 102 -1.83 -1.30 -11.77
CA TYR A 102 -2.67 -2.05 -12.70
C TYR A 102 -1.91 -3.22 -13.35
N SER A 103 -2.68 -4.21 -13.80
CA SER A 103 -2.28 -5.24 -14.75
C SER A 103 -3.14 -5.15 -16.01
N ILE A 104 -2.76 -5.87 -17.05
CA ILE A 104 -3.46 -5.92 -18.33
C ILE A 104 -4.03 -7.34 -18.48
N ASN A 105 -5.34 -7.45 -18.71
CA ASN A 105 -5.98 -8.73 -18.96
C ASN A 105 -5.73 -9.22 -20.40
N GLU A 106 -6.21 -10.42 -20.74
CA GLU A 106 -6.04 -11.00 -22.08
C GLU A 106 -6.65 -10.12 -23.19
N ASP A 107 -7.70 -9.34 -22.89
CA ASP A 107 -8.34 -8.40 -23.82
C ASP A 107 -7.61 -7.06 -23.96
N GLY A 108 -6.45 -6.88 -23.32
CA GLY A 108 -5.69 -5.62 -23.34
C GLY A 108 -6.25 -4.51 -22.43
N LYS A 109 -7.25 -4.80 -21.60
CA LYS A 109 -7.84 -3.85 -20.66
C LYS A 109 -7.04 -3.79 -19.36
N LYS A 110 -6.82 -2.58 -18.87
CA LYS A 110 -6.22 -2.36 -17.55
C LYS A 110 -7.21 -2.73 -16.45
N PHE A 111 -6.73 -3.43 -15.42
CA PHE A 111 -7.49 -3.71 -14.21
C PHE A 111 -6.58 -3.59 -12.98
N CYS A 112 -7.18 -3.22 -11.85
CA CYS A 112 -6.53 -3.23 -10.55
C CYS A 112 -7.59 -3.60 -9.52
N ARG A 113 -7.39 -4.73 -8.82
CA ARG A 113 -8.25 -5.13 -7.71
C ARG A 113 -7.71 -4.46 -6.45
N LEU A 114 -8.48 -3.55 -5.90
CA LEU A 114 -8.11 -2.88 -4.67
C LEU A 114 -8.76 -3.58 -3.49
N GLU A 115 -7.94 -4.03 -2.54
CA GLU A 115 -8.43 -4.56 -1.28
C GLU A 115 -8.39 -3.46 -0.22
N LEU A 116 -9.58 -3.00 0.15
CA LEU A 116 -9.80 -1.98 1.18
C LEU A 116 -10.42 -2.61 2.42
N LEU A 117 -9.86 -2.28 3.56
CA LEU A 117 -10.32 -2.78 4.85
C LEU A 117 -11.45 -1.91 5.42
N GLN A 118 -11.36 -0.60 5.19
CA GLN A 118 -12.40 0.35 5.59
C GLN A 118 -12.37 1.59 4.69
N LEU A 119 -13.49 1.82 4.00
CA LEU A 119 -13.75 3.01 3.21
C LEU A 119 -14.96 3.74 3.80
N SER A 120 -14.81 5.03 4.07
CA SER A 120 -15.90 5.90 4.50
C SER A 120 -16.12 6.97 3.43
N LEU A 121 -17.34 7.00 2.88
CA LEU A 121 -17.75 8.00 1.90
C LEU A 121 -18.58 9.07 2.63
N ILE A 122 -18.16 10.33 2.52
CA ILE A 122 -18.93 11.47 3.02
C ILE A 122 -19.66 12.09 1.83
N PHE A 123 -20.96 11.84 1.74
CA PHE A 123 -21.82 12.47 0.73
C PHE A 123 -22.22 13.88 1.19
N LYS A 124 -22.18 14.86 0.29
CA LYS A 124 -22.78 16.17 0.58
C LYS A 124 -24.28 16.02 0.73
N LYS A 125 -24.84 16.61 1.79
CA LYS A 125 -26.29 16.76 1.94
C LYS A 125 -26.77 17.74 0.88
N TYR A 126 -27.65 17.29 -0.02
CA TYR A 126 -28.36 18.16 -0.97
C TYR A 126 -29.52 18.85 -0.28
#